data_AF-A0A7C2T733-F1
#
_entry.id   AF-A0A7C2T733-F1
#
_cell.length_a   1.000
_cell.length_b   1.000
_cell.length_c   1.000
_cell.angle_alpha   90.00
_cell.angle_beta   90.00
_cell.angle_gamma   90.00
#
_symmetry.space_group_name_H-M   'P 1'
#
loop_
_entity.id
_entity.type
_entity.pdbx_description
1 polymer ?
#
loop_
_entity_poly.entity_id
_entity_poly.type
_entity_poly.pdbx_seq_one_letter_code
_entity_poly.pdbx_strand_id
1 'polypeptide(L)'
;MHRTGKIIFVVTLLALIPCAQGAYGVPQRDRPKYDPSTETTIEGVVTEKISVPWGSSDCWGGEHLIVKTDAETIEVHVGPTWFLAREGFLVEIGERVSVTGSRIRVNGRDVLITQTLRKGGRELKVRNERGQPNWKGKPTRGR
;
A
#
# COMPACT_ATOMS: atom_id res chain seq x y z
N MET A 1 18.25 -63.85 -2.16
CA MET A 1 16.86 -64.37 -2.24
C MET A 1 16.06 -63.43 -3.14
N HIS A 2 15.87 -63.82 -4.40
CA HIS A 2 15.12 -63.05 -5.39
C HIS A 2 13.63 -63.31 -5.21
N ARG A 3 12.84 -62.25 -4.99
CA ARG A 3 11.39 -62.27 -5.29
C ARG A 3 10.99 -60.95 -5.96
N THR A 4 10.93 -61.06 -7.27
CA THR A 4 10.36 -60.17 -8.28
C THR A 4 8.97 -59.67 -7.86
N GLY A 5 8.86 -58.37 -7.60
CA GLY A 5 7.60 -57.69 -7.28
C GLY A 5 7.01 -57.01 -8.52
N LYS A 6 5.77 -57.36 -8.83
CA LYS A 6 4.98 -57.00 -10.01
C LYS A 6 4.84 -55.48 -10.21
N ILE A 7 5.09 -55.04 -11.44
CA ILE A 7 4.75 -53.71 -11.95
C ILE A 7 3.22 -53.61 -12.08
N ILE A 8 2.59 -52.73 -11.30
CA ILE A 8 1.19 -52.36 -11.44
C ILE A 8 1.15 -50.97 -12.07
N PHE A 9 0.73 -50.91 -13.34
CA PHE A 9 0.35 -49.68 -14.02
C PHE A 9 -1.01 -49.23 -13.45
N VAL A 10 -1.02 -48.23 -12.58
CA VAL A 10 -2.25 -47.52 -12.19
C VAL A 10 -2.38 -46.31 -13.11
N VAL A 11 -3.31 -46.41 -14.07
CA VAL A 11 -3.74 -45.30 -14.93
C VAL A 11 -4.66 -44.41 -14.09
N THR A 12 -4.15 -43.27 -13.64
CA THR A 12 -4.94 -42.28 -12.89
C THR A 12 -5.73 -41.43 -13.87
N LEU A 13 -7.05 -41.50 -13.75
CA LEU A 13 -8.05 -40.77 -14.53
C LEU A 13 -7.93 -39.26 -14.28
N LEU A 14 -7.69 -38.48 -15.34
CA LEU A 14 -7.65 -37.02 -15.31
C LEU A 14 -9.10 -36.48 -15.19
N ALA A 15 -9.54 -36.21 -13.97
CA ALA A 15 -10.82 -35.54 -13.73
C ALA A 15 -10.68 -34.04 -14.04
N LEU A 16 -11.30 -33.60 -15.14
CA LEU A 16 -11.64 -32.20 -15.40
C LEU A 16 -12.53 -31.73 -14.25
N ILE A 17 -11.95 -30.98 -13.31
CA ILE A 17 -12.72 -30.17 -12.38
C ILE A 17 -13.04 -28.87 -13.13
N PRO A 18 -14.24 -28.69 -13.71
CA PRO A 18 -14.68 -27.34 -14.03
C PRO A 18 -14.59 -26.55 -12.73
N CYS A 19 -14.07 -25.32 -12.82
CA CYS A 19 -14.10 -24.33 -11.75
C CYS A 19 -15.56 -24.15 -11.32
N ALA A 20 -16.04 -25.06 -10.47
CA ALA A 20 -17.37 -25.09 -9.93
C ALA A 20 -17.47 -23.82 -9.12
N GLN A 21 -18.46 -23.03 -9.50
CA GLN A 21 -18.77 -21.72 -9.00
C GLN A 21 -19.03 -21.81 -7.50
N GLY A 22 -17.96 -21.75 -6.71
CA GLY A 22 -18.04 -21.31 -5.35
C GLY A 22 -18.32 -19.82 -5.41
N ALA A 23 -19.57 -19.45 -5.19
CA ALA A 23 -19.92 -18.14 -4.65
C ALA A 23 -19.28 -18.03 -3.25
N TYR A 24 -17.96 -17.95 -3.21
CA TYR A 24 -17.24 -17.49 -2.05
C TYR A 24 -17.52 -16.01 -2.01
N GLY A 25 -18.35 -15.59 -1.05
CA GLY A 25 -18.45 -14.19 -0.70
C GLY A 25 -17.04 -13.64 -0.60
N VAL A 26 -16.68 -12.78 -1.55
CA VAL A 26 -15.38 -12.12 -1.55
C VAL A 26 -15.29 -11.48 -0.18
N PRO A 27 -14.38 -11.92 0.73
CA PRO A 27 -14.26 -11.26 2.01
C PRO A 27 -14.04 -9.80 1.67
N GLN A 28 -14.92 -8.94 2.18
CA GLN A 28 -14.74 -7.51 2.06
C GLN A 28 -13.37 -7.26 2.70
N ARG A 29 -12.33 -7.11 1.87
CA ARG A 29 -11.01 -6.74 2.39
C ARG A 29 -11.26 -5.41 3.06
N ASP A 30 -11.27 -5.41 4.39
CA ASP A 30 -11.35 -4.19 5.16
C ASP A 30 -10.27 -3.30 4.62
N ARG A 31 -10.69 -2.20 3.99
CA ARG A 31 -9.73 -1.26 3.43
C ARG A 31 -8.88 -0.81 4.61
N PRO A 32 -7.54 -0.93 4.51
CA PRO A 32 -6.68 -0.59 5.62
C PRO A 32 -7.05 0.81 6.10
N LYS A 33 -7.42 1.01 7.36
CA LYS A 33 -8.00 2.27 7.84
C LYS A 33 -6.96 3.06 8.61
N TYR A 34 -7.02 4.38 8.52
CA TYR A 34 -6.27 5.25 9.42
C TYR A 34 -6.72 5.02 10.88
N ASP A 35 -5.75 4.82 11.76
CA ASP A 35 -5.95 4.67 13.20
C ASP A 35 -5.11 5.72 13.95
N PRO A 36 -5.75 6.74 14.56
CA PRO A 36 -5.04 7.75 15.33
C PRO A 36 -4.24 7.19 16.51
N SER A 37 -4.63 6.02 17.04
CA SER A 37 -3.91 5.39 18.17
C SER A 37 -2.56 4.80 17.78
N THR A 38 -2.30 4.64 16.48
CA THR A 38 -1.04 4.13 15.93
C THR A 38 -0.20 5.23 15.27
N GLU A 39 -0.52 6.50 15.55
CA GLU A 39 0.24 7.62 15.03
C GLU A 39 1.69 7.60 15.51
N THR A 40 2.60 7.72 14.55
CA THR A 40 4.03 7.86 14.80
C THR A 40 4.61 8.88 13.85
N THR A 41 5.75 9.46 14.24
CA THR A 41 6.56 10.32 13.37
C THR A 41 7.82 9.57 12.97
N ILE A 42 8.14 9.59 11.67
CA ILE A 42 9.38 9.06 11.12
C ILE A 42 10.14 10.18 10.38
N GLU A 43 11.46 10.08 10.37
CA GLU A 43 12.31 10.97 9.58
C GLU A 43 13.29 10.14 8.77
N GLY A 44 13.45 10.49 7.50
CA GLY A 44 14.26 9.69 6.60
C GLY A 44 14.42 10.29 5.22
N VAL A 45 15.11 9.54 4.36
CA VAL A 45 15.35 9.91 2.96
C VAL A 45 14.45 9.08 2.06
N VAL A 46 13.83 9.72 1.08
CA VAL A 46 13.03 9.03 0.07
C VAL A 46 13.98 8.29 -0.88
N THR A 47 13.85 6.98 -0.96
CA THR A 47 14.68 6.14 -1.84
C THR A 47 13.96 5.72 -3.11
N GLU A 48 12.63 5.68 -3.09
CA GLU A 48 11.80 5.27 -4.22
C GLU A 48 10.41 5.91 -4.15
N LYS A 49 9.76 6.04 -5.31
CA LYS A 49 8.37 6.50 -5.46
C LYS A 49 7.58 5.45 -6.23
N ILE A 50 6.42 5.08 -5.69
CA ILE A 50 5.52 4.09 -6.29
C ILE A 50 4.17 4.76 -6.54
N SER A 51 3.75 4.80 -7.80
CA SER A 51 2.41 5.28 -8.17
C SER A 51 1.45 4.10 -8.33
N VAL A 52 0.45 4.04 -7.45
CA VAL A 52 -0.60 3.01 -7.47
C VAL A 52 -1.85 3.57 -8.16
N PRO A 53 -2.38 2.90 -9.21
CA PRO A 53 -3.61 3.32 -9.87
C PRO A 53 -4.81 3.43 -8.91
N TRP A 54 -5.66 4.42 -9.17
CA TRP A 54 -6.89 4.61 -8.39
C TRP A 54 -7.85 3.44 -8.59
N GLY A 55 -8.41 2.91 -7.50
CA GLY A 55 -9.32 1.76 -7.54
C GLY A 55 -8.63 0.39 -7.40
N SER A 56 -7.31 0.35 -7.18
CA SER A 56 -6.64 -0.88 -6.75
C SER A 56 -7.27 -1.43 -5.47
N SER A 57 -7.58 -2.74 -5.46
CA SER A 57 -8.17 -3.44 -4.32
C SER A 57 -7.17 -3.74 -3.21
N ASP A 58 -5.88 -3.69 -3.53
CA ASP A 58 -4.82 -4.26 -2.69
C ASP A 58 -4.04 -3.18 -1.94
N CYS A 59 -4.02 -1.97 -2.48
CA CYS A 59 -3.27 -0.83 -1.97
C CYS A 59 -4.07 0.47 -2.17
N TRP A 60 -3.90 1.42 -1.25
CA TRP A 60 -4.51 2.74 -1.38
C TRP A 60 -3.98 3.39 -2.66
N GLY A 61 -4.86 3.64 -3.64
CA GLY A 61 -4.46 4.33 -4.87
C GLY A 61 -3.86 5.70 -4.57
N GLY A 62 -2.81 6.07 -5.30
CA GLY A 62 -2.06 7.29 -5.09
C GLY A 62 -0.55 7.07 -5.11
N GLU A 63 0.17 8.09 -4.65
CA GLU A 63 1.61 8.08 -4.52
C GLU A 63 2.01 7.46 -3.17
N HIS A 64 3.02 6.60 -3.22
CA HIS A 64 3.70 6.03 -2.07
C HIS A 64 5.18 6.34 -2.13
N LEU A 65 5.76 6.70 -1.00
CA LEU A 65 7.18 6.94 -0.85
C LEU A 65 7.80 5.77 -0.09
N ILE A 66 8.92 5.26 -0.58
CA ILE A 66 9.76 4.37 0.22
C ILE A 66 10.74 5.24 0.97
N VAL A 67 10.62 5.28 2.29
CA VAL A 67 11.42 6.13 3.16
C VAL A 67 12.38 5.26 3.96
N LYS A 68 13.67 5.54 3.79
CA LYS A 68 14.73 4.93 4.60
C LYS A 68 15.02 5.82 5.82
N THR A 69 14.77 5.27 6.99
CA THR A 69 15.12 5.84 8.30
C THR A 69 16.39 5.16 8.82
N ASP A 70 16.85 5.55 10.01
CA ASP A 70 17.98 4.88 10.66
C ASP A 70 17.64 3.48 11.18
N ALA A 71 16.35 3.21 11.46
CA ALA A 71 15.88 1.95 12.03
C ALA A 71 15.37 0.96 10.96
N GLU A 72 14.73 1.48 9.91
CA GLU A 72 14.02 0.67 8.92
C GLU A 72 13.78 1.39 7.60
N THR A 73 13.35 0.63 6.60
CA THR A 73 12.77 1.14 5.36
C THR A 73 11.27 0.87 5.36
N ILE A 74 10.45 1.90 5.22
CA ILE A 74 8.99 1.81 5.33
C ILE A 74 8.29 2.46 4.15
N GLU A 75 7.18 1.86 3.72
CA GLU A 75 6.28 2.41 2.70
C GLU A 75 5.36 3.45 3.33
N VAL A 76 5.30 4.63 2.72
CA VAL A 76 4.54 5.78 3.20
C VAL A 76 3.52 6.19 2.15
N HIS A 77 2.24 6.00 2.44
CA HIS A 77 1.16 6.43 1.58
C HIS A 77 0.87 7.92 1.79
N VAL A 78 1.23 8.76 0.81
CA VAL A 78 1.12 10.24 0.89
C VAL A 78 -0.13 10.79 0.20
N GLY A 79 -0.97 9.90 -0.34
CA GLY A 79 -2.19 10.28 -1.03
C GLY A 79 -1.99 10.50 -2.54
N PRO A 80 -2.96 11.06 -3.25
CA PRO A 80 -2.91 11.15 -4.70
C PRO A 80 -1.84 12.13 -5.20
N THR A 81 -1.11 11.77 -6.26
CA THR A 81 -0.10 12.63 -6.89
C THR A 81 -0.67 13.99 -7.32
N TRP A 82 -1.91 14.01 -7.83
CA TRP A 82 -2.58 15.27 -8.22
C TRP A 82 -2.83 16.22 -7.05
N PHE A 83 -3.03 15.68 -5.84
CA PHE A 83 -3.19 16.51 -4.64
C PHE A 83 -1.85 17.14 -4.29
N LEU A 84 -0.78 16.34 -4.23
CA LEU A 84 0.57 16.85 -3.99
C LEU A 84 0.99 17.91 -5.02
N ALA A 85 0.68 17.70 -6.31
CA ALA A 85 0.96 18.66 -7.36
C ALA A 85 0.19 19.98 -7.16
N ARG A 86 -1.10 19.90 -6.84
CA ARG A 86 -1.95 21.08 -6.60
C ARG A 86 -1.47 21.92 -5.41
N GLU A 87 -1.01 21.27 -4.35
CA GLU A 87 -0.45 21.94 -3.18
C GLU A 87 1.02 22.36 -3.38
N GLY A 88 1.61 22.11 -4.56
CA GLY A 88 3.01 22.42 -4.87
C GLY A 88 4.00 21.67 -3.96
N PHE A 89 3.65 20.45 -3.55
CA PHE A 89 4.35 19.63 -2.56
C PHE A 89 4.74 18.26 -3.13
N LEU A 90 5.22 18.23 -4.37
CA LEU A 90 5.81 17.01 -4.93
C LEU A 90 7.11 16.69 -4.19
N VAL A 91 7.30 15.41 -3.85
CA VAL A 91 8.50 14.90 -3.19
C VAL A 91 9.33 14.14 -4.21
N GLU A 92 10.64 14.33 -4.19
CA GLU A 92 11.57 13.65 -5.08
C GLU A 92 12.47 12.66 -4.34
N ILE A 93 13.00 11.69 -5.09
CA ILE A 93 13.99 10.73 -4.58
C ILE A 93 15.24 11.49 -4.14
N GLY A 94 15.77 11.12 -2.97
CA GLY A 94 16.91 11.78 -2.33
C GLY A 94 16.52 12.91 -1.38
N GLU A 95 15.26 13.35 -1.37
CA GLU A 95 14.81 14.35 -0.40
C GLU A 95 14.65 13.76 1.00
N ARG A 96 15.02 14.54 2.03
CA ARG A 96 14.71 14.24 3.42
C ARG A 96 13.30 14.71 3.75
N VAL A 97 12.53 13.83 4.38
CA VAL A 97 11.16 14.08 4.80
C VAL A 97 10.99 13.74 6.29
N SER A 98 10.06 14.44 6.93
CA SER A 98 9.52 14.09 8.24
C SER A 98 8.02 13.82 8.06
N VAL A 99 7.56 12.65 8.48
CA VAL A 99 6.20 12.17 8.22
C VAL A 99 5.56 11.77 9.53
N THR A 100 4.43 12.39 9.85
CA THR A 100 3.54 11.94 10.93
C THR A 100 2.35 11.23 10.33
N GLY A 101 2.03 10.03 10.80
CA GLY A 101 0.92 9.25 10.27
C GLY A 101 0.63 7.98 11.06
N SER A 102 -0.46 7.31 10.70
CA SER A 102 -0.90 6.06 11.32
C SER A 102 -0.12 4.86 10.75
N ARG A 103 0.58 4.13 11.61
CA ARG A 103 1.28 2.90 11.23
C ARG A 103 0.29 1.74 11.28
N ILE A 104 0.13 1.04 10.16
CA ILE A 104 -0.80 -0.09 10.04
C ILE A 104 -0.16 -1.23 9.26
N ARG A 105 -0.79 -2.40 9.34
CA ARG A 105 -0.32 -3.59 8.61
C ARG A 105 -1.26 -3.92 7.45
N VAL A 106 -0.71 -3.95 6.24
CA VAL A 106 -1.42 -4.23 4.99
C VAL A 106 -0.74 -5.42 4.31
N ASN A 107 -1.48 -6.51 4.07
CA ASN A 107 -0.94 -7.72 3.43
C ASN A 107 0.38 -8.22 4.06
N GLY A 108 0.51 -8.12 5.39
CA GLY A 108 1.72 -8.53 6.10
C GLY A 108 2.93 -7.58 5.95
N ARG A 109 2.71 -6.34 5.51
CA ARG A 109 3.72 -5.28 5.44
C ARG A 109 3.27 -4.09 6.26
N ASP A 110 4.23 -3.41 6.89
CA ASP A 110 3.94 -2.17 7.59
C ASP A 110 3.89 -1.03 6.58
N VAL A 111 2.83 -0.23 6.65
CA VAL A 111 2.61 0.95 5.83
C VAL A 111 2.24 2.12 6.75
N LEU A 112 2.82 3.28 6.48
CA LEU A 112 2.48 4.51 7.17
C LEU A 112 1.46 5.32 6.34
N ILE A 113 0.27 5.52 6.88
CA ILE A 113 -0.74 6.38 6.27
C ILE A 113 -0.49 7.83 6.74
N THR A 114 -0.10 8.70 5.81
CA THR A 114 0.35 10.06 6.14
C THR A 114 -0.77 10.97 6.65
N GLN A 115 -0.59 11.58 7.81
CA GLN A 115 -1.41 12.69 8.27
C GLN A 115 -0.76 14.02 7.88
N THR A 116 0.52 14.18 8.19
CA THR A 116 1.30 15.39 7.95
C THR A 116 2.63 15.02 7.30
N LEU A 117 2.99 15.74 6.25
CA LEU A 117 4.23 15.57 5.50
C LEU A 117 5.04 16.86 5.54
N ARG A 118 6.31 16.77 5.93
CA ARG A 118 7.22 17.92 6.02
C ARG A 118 8.46 17.70 5.17
N LYS A 119 8.88 18.74 4.44
CA LYS A 119 10.16 18.78 3.72
C LYS A 119 10.63 20.22 3.53
N GLY A 120 11.94 20.46 3.55
CA GLY A 120 12.51 21.78 3.25
C GLY A 120 11.88 22.95 4.03
N GLY A 121 11.52 22.73 5.29
CA GLY A 121 10.84 23.74 6.14
C GLY A 121 9.36 23.98 5.82
N ARG A 122 8.78 23.29 4.84
CA ARG A 122 7.36 23.36 4.49
C ARG A 122 6.61 22.18 5.11
N GLU A 123 5.34 22.40 5.43
CA GLU A 123 4.41 21.39 5.93
C GLU A 123 3.19 21.28 5.02
N LEU A 124 2.75 20.04 4.77
CA LEU A 124 1.49 19.71 4.13
C LEU A 124 0.65 18.81 5.05
N LYS A 125 -0.55 19.27 5.39
CA LYS A 125 -1.56 18.44 6.06
C LYS A 125 -2.30 17.60 5.03
N VAL A 126 -1.95 16.33 4.96
CA VAL A 126 -2.49 15.33 4.02
C VAL A 126 -3.85 14.82 4.51
N ARG A 127 -3.99 14.59 5.83
CA ARG A 127 -5.25 14.24 6.50
C ARG A 127 -5.49 15.14 7.71
N ASN A 128 -6.73 15.19 8.20
CA ASN A 128 -7.06 15.81 9.49
C ASN A 128 -6.82 14.84 10.66
N GLU A 129 -7.02 15.32 11.89
CA GLU A 129 -6.84 14.56 13.15
C GLU A 129 -7.72 13.30 13.23
N ARG A 130 -8.80 13.23 12.44
CA ARG A 130 -9.68 12.06 12.35
C ARG A 130 -9.28 11.09 11.24
N GLY A 131 -8.13 11.30 10.60
CA GLY A 131 -7.65 10.51 9.47
C GLY A 131 -8.38 10.77 8.15
N GLN A 132 -9.24 11.79 8.08
CA GLN A 132 -9.97 12.09 6.85
C GLN A 132 -9.06 12.84 5.88
N PRO A 133 -9.03 12.45 4.59
CA PRO A 133 -8.20 13.11 3.60
C PRO A 133 -8.62 14.57 3.37
N ASN A 134 -7.63 15.46 3.29
CA ASN A 134 -7.87 16.86 2.93
C ASN A 134 -8.09 17.06 1.43
N TRP A 135 -7.79 16.04 0.62
CA TRP A 135 -8.16 16.06 -0.79
C TRP A 135 -9.64 15.76 -0.97
N LYS A 136 -10.34 16.69 -1.61
CA LYS A 136 -11.73 16.53 -2.08
C LYS A 136 -11.72 16.55 -3.61
N GLY A 137 -12.38 15.59 -4.24
CA GLY A 137 -12.55 15.53 -5.70
C GLY A 137 -12.00 14.27 -6.36
N LYS A 138 -12.18 14.21 -7.69
CA LYS A 138 -11.62 13.17 -8.57
C LYS A 138 -10.33 13.71 -9.21
N PRO A 139 -9.45 12.85 -9.74
CA PRO A 139 -8.34 13.31 -10.57
C PRO A 139 -8.87 14.27 -11.63
N THR A 140 -8.27 15.44 -11.76
CA THR A 140 -8.52 16.30 -12.92
C THR A 140 -8.07 15.53 -14.15
N ARG A 141 -9.02 14.96 -14.91
CA ARG A 141 -8.73 14.51 -16.27
C ARG A 141 -8.30 15.77 -17.03
N GLY A 142 -7.00 15.85 -17.34
CA GLY A 142 -6.50 16.90 -18.22
C GLY A 142 -7.35 16.90 -19.49
N ARG A 143 -7.84 18.09 -19.84
CA ARG A 143 -8.27 18.40 -21.22
C ARG A 143 -7.02 18.58 -22.07
#